data_AF-X1A1T8-F1
#
_entry.id   AF-X1A1T8-F1
#
_cell.length_a   1.000
_cell.length_b   1.000
_cell.length_c   1.000
_cell.angle_alpha   90.00
_cell.angle_beta   90.00
_cell.angle_gamma   90.00
#
_symmetry.space_group_name_H-M   'P 1'
#
loop_
_entity.id
_entity.type
_entity.pdbx_description
1 polymer ?
#
loop_
_entity_poly.entity_id
_entity_poly.type
_entity_poly.pdbx_seq_one_letter_code
_entity_poly.pdbx_strand_id
1 'polypeptide(L)'
;EDFEDVLIQFSIFSSASSSGEAKDIYTDLDTLYHKCSLGSISGGKQFIWMWRNTLTIMKDEVTTKAGTVGVWHVAVDYDVFYEVPFVTPV
;
A
#
# COMPACT_ATOMS: atom_id res chain seq x y z
N GLU A 1 4.24 23.80 11.31
CA GLU A 1 4.57 22.55 10.59
C GLU A 1 3.30 22.11 9.92
N ASP A 2 3.32 22.04 8.59
CA ASP A 2 2.19 21.54 7.81
C ASP A 2 2.41 20.05 7.61
N PHE A 3 1.52 19.25 8.18
CA PHE A 3 1.48 17.80 7.98
C PHE A 3 0.46 17.49 6.89
N GLU A 4 0.86 16.67 5.93
CA GLU A 4 -0.02 16.11 4.91
C GLU A 4 -0.34 14.66 5.23
N ASP A 5 -1.58 14.26 4.93
CA ASP A 5 -2.07 12.89 5.03
C ASP A 5 -2.40 12.38 3.62
N VAL A 6 -1.90 11.21 3.28
CA VAL A 6 -2.09 10.55 1.99
C VAL A 6 -2.47 9.10 2.21
N LEU A 7 -3.51 8.67 1.52
CA LEU A 7 -3.89 7.26 1.45
C LEU A 7 -3.16 6.56 0.28
N ILE A 8 -2.47 5.46 0.57
CA ILE A 8 -1.87 4.59 -0.44
C ILE A 8 -2.53 3.21 -0.37
N GLN A 9 -3.13 2.77 -1.48
CA GLN A 9 -3.65 1.41 -1.62
C GLN A 9 -2.64 0.53 -2.36
N PHE A 10 -2.33 -0.64 -1.79
CA PHE A 10 -1.63 -1.73 -2.48
C PHE A 10 -2.63 -2.81 -2.88
N SER A 11 -2.65 -3.14 -4.17
CA SER A 11 -3.45 -4.24 -4.73
C SER A 11 -2.52 -5.39 -5.15
N ILE A 12 -2.63 -6.51 -4.45
CA ILE A 12 -1.84 -7.73 -4.67
C ILE A 12 -2.75 -8.76 -5.32
N PHE A 13 -2.33 -9.28 -6.48
CA PHE A 13 -3.07 -10.28 -7.24
C PHE A 13 -2.30 -11.59 -7.32
N SER A 14 -2.98 -12.72 -7.16
CA SER A 14 -2.43 -14.05 -7.44
C SER A 14 -3.43 -14.90 -8.22
N SER A 15 -2.96 -15.57 -9.26
CA SER A 15 -3.74 -16.56 -10.03
C SER A 15 -3.65 -17.98 -9.45
N ALA A 16 -3.03 -18.14 -8.28
CA ALA A 16 -2.91 -19.43 -7.62
C ALA A 16 -4.29 -19.99 -7.19
N SER A 17 -4.36 -21.30 -6.96
CA SER A 17 -5.60 -21.95 -6.51
C SER A 17 -6.02 -21.51 -5.10
N SER A 18 -5.10 -20.98 -4.30
CA SER A 18 -5.34 -20.47 -2.95
C SER A 18 -4.83 -19.02 -2.81
N SER A 19 -5.32 -18.32 -1.78
CA SER A 19 -4.88 -16.96 -1.47
C SER A 19 -3.53 -16.90 -0.75
N GLY A 20 -2.82 -18.03 -0.58
CA GLY A 20 -1.65 -18.13 0.31
C GLY A 20 -0.56 -17.15 -0.09
N GLU A 21 -0.11 -17.24 -1.34
CA GLU A 21 0.92 -16.36 -1.89
C GLU A 21 0.57 -14.87 -1.76
N ALA A 22 -0.67 -14.47 -2.09
CA ALA A 22 -1.09 -13.08 -1.97
C ALA A 22 -1.09 -12.58 -0.50
N LYS A 23 -1.41 -13.48 0.44
CA LYS A 23 -1.35 -13.19 1.88
C LYS A 23 0.08 -13.12 2.40
N ASP A 24 0.97 -13.95 1.90
CA ASP A 24 2.39 -13.94 2.28
C ASP A 24 3.04 -12.62 1.83
N ILE A 25 2.82 -12.20 0.58
CA ILE A 25 3.28 -10.89 0.07
C ILE A 25 2.69 -9.74 0.89
N TYR A 26 1.39 -9.80 1.22
CA TYR A 26 0.78 -8.82 2.11
C TYR A 26 1.46 -8.79 3.49
N THR A 27 1.79 -9.94 4.05
CA THR A 27 2.43 -10.04 5.37
C THR A 27 3.82 -9.41 5.36
N ASP A 28 4.58 -9.63 4.29
CA ASP A 28 5.88 -8.96 4.08
C ASP A 28 5.70 -7.44 3.98
N LEU A 29 4.69 -6.98 3.25
CA LEU A 29 4.38 -5.56 3.08
C LEU A 29 3.97 -4.91 4.42
N ASP A 30 3.09 -5.55 5.19
CA ASP A 30 2.66 -5.09 6.52
C ASP A 30 3.86 -5.04 7.48
N THR A 31 4.78 -6.01 7.40
CA THR A 31 6.02 -5.99 8.18
C THR A 31 6.91 -4.79 7.86
N LEU A 32 6.96 -4.36 6.59
CA LEU A 32 7.80 -3.24 6.16
C LEU A 32 7.17 -1.88 6.45
N TYR A 33 5.85 -1.75 6.30
CA TYR A 33 5.18 -0.45 6.28
C TYR A 33 4.23 -0.20 7.46
N HIS A 34 3.72 -1.22 8.14
CA HIS A 34 2.87 -0.98 9.30
C HIS A 34 3.69 -0.48 10.48
N LYS A 35 3.33 0.71 10.99
CA LYS A 35 4.02 1.38 12.11
C LYS A 35 5.50 1.66 11.85
N CYS A 36 5.90 1.73 10.58
CA CYS A 36 7.26 2.14 10.26
C CYS A 36 7.37 3.67 10.33
N SER A 37 8.56 4.14 10.71
CA SER A 37 8.95 5.53 10.51
C SER A 37 9.99 5.57 9.41
N LEU A 38 9.67 6.18 8.28
CA LEU A 38 10.64 6.43 7.22
C LEU A 38 11.26 7.81 7.48
N GLY A 39 12.60 7.88 7.48
CA GLY A 39 13.33 9.10 7.77
C GLY A 39 13.09 10.19 6.74
N SER A 40 13.80 10.14 5.61
CA SER A 40 13.67 11.12 4.53
C SER A 40 13.35 10.43 3.21
N ILE A 41 12.42 11.00 2.45
CA ILE A 41 12.14 10.59 1.06
C ILE A 41 12.52 11.71 0.10
N SER A 42 12.58 11.39 -1.19
CA SER A 42 12.81 12.38 -2.26
C SER A 42 11.84 13.56 -2.13
N GLY A 43 12.34 14.78 -2.34
CA GLY A 43 11.55 16.00 -2.20
C GLY A 43 11.59 16.63 -0.80
N GLY A 44 12.45 16.14 0.09
CA GLY A 44 12.72 16.79 1.39
C GLY A 44 11.64 16.55 2.45
N LYS A 45 10.66 15.67 2.19
CA LYS A 45 9.64 15.27 3.16
C LYS A 45 10.27 14.40 4.25
N GLN A 46 9.90 14.67 5.50
CA GLN A 46 10.43 13.99 6.68
C GLN A 46 9.31 13.46 7.57
N PHE A 47 9.69 12.66 8.58
CA PHE A 47 8.79 12.12 9.61
C PHE A 47 7.58 11.38 9.05
N ILE A 48 7.84 10.42 8.15
CA ILE A 48 6.75 9.63 7.57
C ILE A 48 6.31 8.60 8.59
N TRP A 49 5.04 8.63 8.98
CA TRP A 49 4.42 7.56 9.73
C TRP A 49 3.38 6.86 8.88
N MET A 50 3.51 5.55 8.76
CA MET A 50 2.60 4.72 7.99
C MET A 50 1.76 3.83 8.91
N TRP A 51 0.44 3.87 8.72
CA TRP A 51 -0.50 3.05 9.49
C TRP A 51 -1.45 2.29 8.56
N ARG A 52 -1.76 1.04 8.89
CA ARG A 52 -2.70 0.25 8.08
C ARG A 52 -4.13 0.68 8.39
N ASN A 53 -4.86 1.11 7.37
CA ASN A 53 -6.25 1.57 7.48
C ASN A 53 -7.23 0.41 7.26
N THR A 54 -7.27 -0.13 6.04
CA THR A 54 -8.21 -1.21 5.67
C THR A 54 -7.49 -2.42 5.06
N LEU A 55 -8.12 -3.59 5.15
CA LEU A 55 -7.68 -4.83 4.49
C LEU A 55 -8.89 -5.57 3.97
N THR A 56 -8.92 -5.81 2.66
CA THR A 56 -9.94 -6.61 1.97
C THR A 56 -9.29 -7.75 1.20
N ILE A 57 -9.81 -8.96 1.37
CA ILE A 57 -9.37 -10.14 0.61
C ILE A 57 -10.58 -10.68 -0.14
N MET A 58 -10.48 -10.72 -1.46
CA MET A 58 -11.57 -11.13 -2.34
C MET A 58 -11.07 -11.97 -3.50
N LYS A 59 -12.02 -12.57 -4.21
CA LYS A 59 -11.76 -13.29 -5.45
C LYS A 59 -12.42 -12.52 -6.58
N ASP A 60 -11.61 -11.99 -7.47
CA ASP A 60 -12.04 -11.25 -8.65
C ASP A 60 -11.97 -12.12 -9.89
N GLU A 61 -12.71 -11.76 -10.93
CA GLU A 61 -12.60 -12.37 -12.25
C GLU A 61 -11.86 -11.42 -13.19
N VAL A 62 -10.78 -11.90 -13.79
CA VAL A 62 -10.02 -11.16 -14.79
C VAL A 62 -10.24 -11.82 -16.15
N THR A 63 -10.73 -11.03 -17.10
CA THR A 63 -10.95 -11.49 -18.48
C THR A 63 -9.81 -11.03 -19.37
N THR A 64 -9.14 -11.99 -20.00
CA THR A 64 -8.11 -11.77 -21.02
C THR A 64 -8.58 -12.27 -22.38
N LYS A 65 -7.79 -12.06 -23.44
CA LYS A 65 -8.08 -12.66 -24.76
C LYS A 65 -8.11 -14.20 -24.73
N ALA A 66 -7.50 -14.83 -23.72
CA ALA A 66 -7.47 -16.27 -23.54
C ALA A 66 -8.67 -16.81 -22.73
N GLY A 67 -9.52 -15.92 -22.17
CA GLY A 67 -10.67 -16.29 -21.36
C GLY A 67 -10.68 -15.60 -19.99
N THR A 68 -11.67 -15.98 -19.17
CA THR A 68 -11.89 -15.45 -17.82
C THR A 68 -11.30 -16.41 -16.79
N VAL A 69 -10.53 -15.88 -15.86
CA VAL A 69 -9.96 -16.63 -14.74
C VAL A 69 -10.22 -15.91 -13.43
N GLY A 70 -10.49 -16.69 -12.38
CA GLY A 70 -10.59 -16.15 -11.03
C GLY A 70 -9.19 -15.90 -10.46
N VAL A 71 -8.96 -14.70 -9.94
CA VAL A 71 -7.73 -14.30 -9.25
C VAL A 71 -8.05 -13.93 -7.81
N TRP A 72 -7.14 -14.27 -6.91
CA TRP A 72 -7.17 -13.72 -5.56
C TRP A 72 -6.65 -12.29 -5.58
N HIS A 73 -7.35 -11.41 -4.88
CA HIS A 73 -7.00 -10.01 -4.73
C HIS A 73 -6.97 -9.66 -3.24
N VAL A 74 -5.82 -9.17 -2.78
CA VAL A 74 -5.65 -8.54 -1.47
C VAL A 74 -5.47 -7.04 -1.69
N ALA A 75 -6.43 -6.24 -1.22
CA ALA A 75 -6.36 -4.79 -1.23
C ALA A 75 -6.10 -4.31 0.20
N VAL A 76 -5.03 -3.54 0.40
CA VAL A 76 -4.66 -2.99 1.70
C VAL A 76 -4.35 -1.51 1.58
N ASP A 77 -4.92 -0.72 2.47
CA ASP A 77 -4.71 0.72 2.53
C ASP A 77 -3.77 1.10 3.67
N TYR A 78 -2.89 2.06 3.41
CA TYR A 78 -2.07 2.71 4.43
C TYR A 78 -2.29 4.22 4.43
N ASP A 79 -2.56 4.77 5.61
CA ASP A 79 -2.49 6.20 5.86
C ASP A 79 -1.02 6.59 6.03
N VAL A 80 -0.60 7.66 5.38
CA VAL A 80 0.77 8.14 5.35
C VAL A 80 0.79 9.60 5.78
N PHE A 81 1.31 9.84 6.97
CA PHE A 81 1.48 11.17 7.53
C PHE A 81 2.91 11.62 7.33
N TYR A 82 3.16 12.80 6.75
CA TYR A 82 4.51 13.34 6.61
C TYR A 82 4.54 14.86 6.77
N GLU A 83 5.71 15.37 7.14
CA GLU A 83 5.97 16.80 7.23
C GLU A 83 6.33 17.37 5.85
N VAL A 84 5.70 18.49 5.49
CA VAL A 84 6.03 19.24 4.28
C VAL A 84 7.18 20.21 4.59
N PRO A 85 8.30 20.17 3.84
CA PRO A 85 9.38 21.12 4.04
C PRO A 85 8.91 22.54 3.72
N PHE A 86 9.16 23.47 4.64
CA PHE A 86 8.87 24.88 4.43
C PHE A 86 9.70 25.41 3.25
N VAL A 87 9.04 25.84 2.17
CA VAL A 87 9.69 26.50 1.03
C VAL A 87 9.47 28.00 1.16
N THR A 88 10.52 28.75 1.46
CA THR A 88 10.48 30.22 1.43
C THR A 88 10.25 30.68 -0.01
N PRO A 89 9.22 31.48 -0.32
CA PRO A 89 9.07 32.08 -1.63
C PRO A 89 10.28 32.99 -1.93
N VAL A 90 10.87 32.84 -3.12
CA VAL A 90 11.95 33.69 -3.64
C VAL A 90 11.37 34.97 -4.23
#